data_AF-A0A3D2ICS1-F1
#
_entry.id   AF-A0A3D2ICS1-F1
#
_cell.length_a   1.000
_cell.length_b   1.000
_cell.length_c   1.000
_cell.angle_alpha   90.00
_cell.angle_beta   90.00
_cell.angle_gamma   90.00
#
_symmetry.space_group_name_H-M   'P 1'
#
loop_
_entity.id
_entity.type
_entity.pdbx_description
1 polymer ?
#
loop_
_entity_poly.entity_id
_entity_poly.type
_entity_poly.pdbx_seq_one_letter_code
_entity_poly.pdbx_strand_id
1 'polypeptide(L)'
;MIFQTIDDKTECIGVYVDGKMHFDNIPTNLTKTWKYSGSVSNEKIKYASIIAEGKNLAECCPDELLPELEAAQKKMTAYIKSFKIAKINMNDHCVFDMIPHDFLAQFCEIKNKITEHVFENYQIPKNYQHLENVQKLLQKIKYQELNLSVDGCRELMTSSIHRMKLQELVNNYRFVDYNMFGTVTGRLTTNKESFPILTVKKEYRKIAKPVNDLFISLDYNGAEVRTLLELSGEPQPDIDIHQWNTLPLFEQEVTREECKVRFFAWLYNPESDDIETTFYDKEKVLDKYYINGYINTPYNRKIKVEPRKALNYLIQSTTADRVLEKAVKIDKILEGRKSFISFIIHDELVIDYSDEDRDLIQKIKSEFEDGYLCNMSGGKDLFSLDELDI
;
A
#
# COMPACT_ATOMS: atom_id res chain seq x y z
N MET A 1 -11.08 -2.28 26.21
CA MET A 1 -10.87 -0.87 26.59
C MET A 1 -10.30 -0.09 25.41
N ILE A 2 -10.61 1.20 25.34
CA ILE A 2 -9.96 2.12 24.39
C ILE A 2 -8.59 2.49 24.94
N PHE A 3 -7.59 2.60 24.06
CA PHE A 3 -6.24 3.02 24.42
C PHE A 3 -5.59 3.80 23.29
N GLN A 4 -4.50 4.50 23.59
CA GLN A 4 -3.62 5.06 22.56
C GLN A 4 -2.22 4.50 22.70
N THR A 5 -1.62 4.13 21.58
CA THR A 5 -0.18 3.94 21.48
C THR A 5 0.47 5.33 21.39
N ILE A 6 1.58 5.49 22.11
CA ILE A 6 2.25 6.80 22.22
C ILE A 6 3.28 6.97 21.09
N ASP A 7 3.88 5.86 20.65
CA ASP A 7 4.83 5.78 19.55
C ASP A 7 4.38 4.69 18.57
N ASP A 8 4.78 4.83 17.30
CA ASP A 8 4.46 3.88 16.24
C ASP A 8 5.56 2.83 16.02
N LYS A 9 6.77 3.08 16.55
CA LYS A 9 7.91 2.16 16.58
C LYS A 9 7.62 0.92 17.42
N THR A 10 8.15 -0.22 16.98
CA THR A 10 7.90 -1.54 17.59
C THR A 10 8.56 -1.65 18.97
N GLU A 11 9.76 -1.10 19.09
CA GLU A 11 10.60 -1.08 20.29
C GLU A 11 10.15 -0.04 21.34
N CYS A 12 9.36 0.96 20.93
CA CYS A 12 8.84 2.00 21.83
C CYS A 12 7.48 1.58 22.40
N ILE A 13 7.54 0.74 23.43
CA ILE A 13 6.38 0.14 24.08
C ILE A 13 5.83 1.12 25.14
N GLY A 14 4.73 1.78 24.80
CA GLY A 14 4.02 2.69 25.70
C GLY A 14 2.57 2.91 25.29
N VAL A 15 1.65 2.71 26.23
CA VAL A 15 0.22 2.94 26.01
C VAL A 15 -0.40 3.86 27.04
N TYR A 16 -1.39 4.63 26.60
CA TYR A 16 -2.27 5.41 27.45
C TYR A 16 -3.62 4.73 27.61
N VAL A 17 -4.04 4.52 28.87
CA VAL A 17 -5.31 3.88 29.25
C VAL A 17 -5.83 4.55 30.51
N ASP A 18 -7.12 4.91 30.54
CA ASP A 18 -7.84 5.41 31.73
C ASP A 18 -7.06 6.45 32.56
N GLY A 19 -6.54 7.51 31.92
CA GLY A 19 -5.82 8.56 32.64
C GLY A 19 -4.35 8.26 32.94
N LYS A 20 -3.84 7.07 32.60
CA LYS A 20 -2.49 6.62 32.98
C LYS A 20 -1.66 6.15 31.80
N MET A 21 -0.35 6.40 31.89
CA MET A 21 0.65 5.84 30.99
C MET A 21 1.16 4.52 31.53
N HIS A 22 1.27 3.52 30.65
CA HIS A 22 1.78 2.19 30.95
C HIS A 22 2.94 1.88 29.99
N PHE A 23 4.11 1.55 30.54
CA PHE A 23 5.31 1.20 29.78
C PHE A 23 5.69 -0.28 29.98
N ASP A 24 5.75 -0.75 31.23
CA ASP A 24 6.12 -2.14 31.53
C ASP A 24 4.91 -3.08 31.65
N ASN A 25 3.83 -2.62 32.31
CA ASN A 25 2.65 -3.42 32.63
C ASN A 25 1.46 -2.97 31.78
N ILE A 26 1.49 -3.34 30.50
CA ILE A 26 0.41 -3.04 29.54
C ILE A 26 -0.84 -3.87 29.90
N PRO A 27 -2.03 -3.25 30.01
CA PRO A 27 -3.27 -3.99 30.24
C PRO A 27 -3.55 -5.01 29.12
N THR A 28 -4.11 -6.17 29.47
CA THR A 28 -4.37 -7.26 28.50
C THR A 28 -5.72 -7.15 27.79
N ASN A 29 -6.63 -6.32 28.30
CA ASN A 29 -8.01 -6.16 27.82
C ASN A 29 -8.19 -4.95 26.87
N LEU A 30 -7.14 -4.63 26.12
CA LEU A 30 -7.14 -3.59 25.09
C LEU A 30 -7.89 -4.09 23.84
N THR A 31 -8.82 -3.28 23.33
CA THR A 31 -9.74 -3.72 22.26
C THR A 31 -9.90 -2.70 21.14
N LYS A 32 -9.59 -1.43 21.37
CA LYS A 32 -9.87 -0.34 20.43
C LYS A 32 -8.78 0.72 20.54
N THR A 33 -8.27 1.20 19.41
CA THR A 33 -7.35 2.34 19.37
C THR A 33 -7.55 3.13 18.07
N TRP A 34 -6.87 4.26 17.94
CA TRP A 34 -6.94 5.06 16.72
C TRP A 34 -6.35 4.32 15.53
N LYS A 35 -5.09 3.87 15.61
CA LYS A 35 -4.36 3.29 14.48
C LYS A 35 -3.44 2.16 14.96
N TYR A 36 -3.16 1.19 14.08
CA TYR A 36 -2.18 0.15 14.35
C TYR A 36 -0.78 0.73 14.65
N SER A 37 -0.08 0.12 15.62
CA SER A 37 1.35 0.30 15.86
C SER A 37 2.02 -1.07 15.96
N GLY A 38 3.34 -1.13 15.70
CA GLY A 38 4.11 -2.36 15.88
C GLY A 38 4.24 -2.78 17.35
N SER A 39 4.12 -1.83 18.29
CA SER A 39 4.37 -2.03 19.72
C SER A 39 3.29 -2.80 20.47
N VAL A 40 2.04 -2.83 19.97
CA VAL A 40 0.93 -3.58 20.58
C VAL A 40 0.14 -4.32 19.51
N SER A 41 0.34 -5.64 19.44
CA SER A 41 -0.34 -6.51 18.48
C SER A 41 -1.25 -7.51 19.21
N ASN A 42 -2.55 -7.45 18.90
CA ASN A 42 -3.53 -8.44 19.30
C ASN A 42 -4.64 -8.46 18.25
N GLU A 43 -5.02 -9.64 17.78
CA GLU A 43 -6.06 -9.84 16.75
C GLU A 43 -7.43 -9.27 17.16
N LYS A 44 -7.68 -9.06 18.45
CA LYS A 44 -8.95 -8.51 18.96
C LYS A 44 -9.01 -6.98 18.91
N ILE A 45 -7.91 -6.29 18.61
CA ILE A 45 -7.86 -4.83 18.59
C ILE A 45 -8.46 -4.31 17.29
N LYS A 46 -9.37 -3.34 17.40
CA LYS A 46 -9.92 -2.59 16.26
C LYS A 46 -9.31 -1.19 16.16
N TYR A 47 -9.23 -0.67 14.94
CA TYR A 47 -8.57 0.58 14.58
C TYR A 47 -9.57 1.57 13.97
N ALA A 48 -9.80 2.69 14.66
CA ALA A 48 -10.71 3.73 14.20
C ALA A 48 -10.26 4.38 12.88
N SER A 49 -8.95 4.46 12.60
CA SER A 49 -8.42 5.04 11.37
C SER A 49 -8.87 4.31 10.11
N ILE A 50 -9.17 3.00 10.21
CA ILE A 50 -9.70 2.21 9.10
C ILE A 50 -11.19 2.52 8.91
N ILE A 51 -11.94 2.62 10.01
CA ILE A 51 -13.36 3.00 10.01
C ILE A 51 -13.54 4.42 9.46
N ALA A 52 -12.59 5.30 9.76
CA ALA A 52 -12.55 6.67 9.28
C ALA A 52 -12.15 6.82 7.80
N GLU A 53 -11.82 5.71 7.11
CA GLU A 53 -11.46 5.68 5.67
C GLU A 53 -10.38 6.70 5.28
N GLY A 54 -9.38 6.91 6.15
CA GLY A 54 -8.25 7.81 5.90
C GLY A 54 -8.43 9.25 6.36
N LYS A 55 -9.60 9.62 6.89
CA LYS A 55 -9.78 10.92 7.57
C LYS A 55 -8.85 11.03 8.77
N ASN A 56 -8.31 12.23 8.97
CA ASN A 56 -7.46 12.53 10.11
C ASN A 56 -8.28 12.81 11.39
N LEU A 57 -7.59 12.92 12.54
CA LEU A 57 -8.25 13.15 13.83
C LEU A 57 -9.15 14.40 13.84
N ALA A 58 -8.77 15.49 13.17
CA ALA A 58 -9.54 16.72 13.14
C ALA A 58 -10.80 16.57 12.27
N GLU A 59 -10.71 15.87 11.14
CA GLU A 59 -11.85 15.57 10.27
C GLU A 59 -12.88 14.63 10.92
N CYS A 60 -12.46 13.85 11.91
CA CYS A 60 -13.32 12.98 12.71
C CYS A 60 -13.69 13.56 14.08
N CYS A 61 -13.19 14.75 14.42
CA CYS A 61 -13.37 15.34 15.74
C CYS A 61 -14.79 15.91 15.87
N PRO A 62 -15.53 15.62 16.96
CA PRO A 62 -16.73 16.35 17.29
C PRO A 62 -16.44 17.85 17.43
N ASP A 63 -17.39 18.70 17.01
CA ASP A 63 -17.25 20.16 17.02
C ASP A 63 -16.86 20.71 18.41
N GLU A 64 -17.39 20.09 19.47
CA GLU A 64 -17.13 20.47 20.87
C GLU A 64 -15.66 20.24 21.30
N LEU A 65 -14.98 19.26 20.71
CA LEU A 65 -13.59 18.88 21.05
C LEU A 65 -12.57 19.52 20.11
N LEU A 66 -12.99 20.07 18.98
CA LEU A 66 -12.11 20.58 17.93
C LEU A 66 -11.15 21.67 18.45
N PRO A 67 -11.58 22.68 19.25
CA PRO A 67 -10.66 23.69 19.79
C PRO A 67 -9.55 23.09 20.67
N GLU A 68 -9.90 22.08 21.48
CA GLU A 68 -8.95 21.39 22.35
C GLU A 68 -7.93 20.59 21.54
N LEU A 69 -8.42 19.87 20.52
CA LEU A 69 -7.58 19.11 19.60
C LEU A 69 -6.60 20.02 18.84
N GLU A 70 -7.07 21.13 18.28
CA GLU A 70 -6.23 22.07 17.52
C GLU A 70 -5.12 22.64 18.40
N ALA A 71 -5.44 23.05 19.63
CA ALA A 71 -4.46 23.55 20.59
C ALA A 71 -3.40 22.48 20.91
N ALA A 72 -3.84 21.23 21.16
CA ALA A 72 -2.93 20.13 21.46
C ALA A 72 -2.07 19.74 20.24
N GLN A 73 -2.62 19.69 19.03
CA GLN A 73 -1.88 19.42 17.79
C GLN A 73 -0.84 20.51 17.49
N LYS A 74 -1.18 21.78 17.73
CA LYS A 74 -0.23 22.89 17.59
C LYS A 74 0.94 22.75 18.55
N LYS A 75 0.68 22.35 19.80
CA LYS A 75 1.71 22.10 20.81
C LYS A 75 2.57 20.87 20.46
N MET A 76 1.95 19.77 20.01
CA MET A 76 2.68 18.58 19.52
C MET A 76 3.60 18.93 18.35
N THR A 77 3.09 19.71 17.39
CA THR A 77 3.89 20.18 16.25
C THR A 77 5.07 21.04 16.67
N ALA A 78 4.91 21.86 17.72
CA ALA A 78 5.99 22.67 18.26
C ALA A 78 7.11 21.81 18.87
N TYR A 79 6.78 20.73 19.60
CA TYR A 79 7.77 19.76 20.08
C TYR A 79 8.50 19.06 18.94
N ILE A 80 7.78 18.53 17.95
CA ILE A 80 8.42 17.86 16.80
C ILE A 80 9.34 18.82 16.04
N LYS A 81 8.93 20.08 15.87
CA LYS A 81 9.77 21.12 15.25
C LYS A 81 11.03 21.42 16.06
N SER A 82 10.94 21.50 17.39
CA SER A 82 12.12 21.75 18.22
C SER A 82 13.11 20.59 18.13
N PHE A 83 12.64 19.34 18.06
CA PHE A 83 13.51 18.17 17.85
C PHE A 83 14.21 18.19 16.49
N LYS A 84 13.48 18.52 15.42
CA LYS A 84 14.05 18.70 14.07
C LYS A 84 15.12 19.80 14.07
N ILE A 85 14.89 20.94 14.73
CA ILE A 85 15.86 22.04 14.84
C ILE A 85 17.11 21.62 15.62
N ALA A 86 16.92 20.84 16.69
CA ALA A 86 18.01 20.28 17.49
C ALA A 86 18.75 19.13 16.79
N LYS A 87 18.33 18.73 15.58
CA LYS A 87 18.87 17.60 14.82
C LYS A 87 18.81 16.27 15.58
N ILE A 88 17.78 16.10 16.41
CA ILE A 88 17.52 14.83 17.09
C ILE A 88 16.93 13.85 16.08
N ASN A 89 17.51 12.65 16.00
CA ASN A 89 16.99 11.58 15.17
C ASN A 89 15.86 10.86 15.93
N MET A 90 14.62 11.07 15.49
CA MET A 90 13.44 10.46 16.13
C MET A 90 13.32 8.94 15.93
N ASN A 91 14.16 8.35 15.08
CA ASN A 91 14.26 6.90 14.95
C ASN A 91 15.02 6.28 16.14
N ASP A 92 15.91 7.04 16.79
CA ASP A 92 16.76 6.53 17.88
C ASP A 92 16.15 6.77 19.27
N HIS A 93 15.00 7.47 19.34
CA HIS A 93 14.38 7.90 20.60
C HIS A 93 12.87 7.65 20.59
N CYS A 94 12.34 7.21 21.73
CA CYS A 94 10.89 7.12 21.93
C CYS A 94 10.29 8.51 22.19
N VAL A 95 9.14 8.79 21.56
CA VAL A 95 8.47 10.10 21.67
C VAL A 95 8.14 10.46 23.12
N PHE A 96 7.82 9.46 23.95
CA PHE A 96 7.46 9.66 25.35
C PHE A 96 8.63 10.06 26.26
N ASP A 97 9.88 9.74 25.88
CA ASP A 97 11.05 10.19 26.64
C ASP A 97 11.36 11.68 26.39
N MET A 98 10.87 12.20 25.26
CA MET A 98 11.20 13.53 24.75
C MET A 98 10.13 14.58 25.05
N ILE A 99 8.89 14.14 25.27
CA ILE A 99 7.72 15.00 25.44
C ILE A 99 7.16 14.84 26.86
N PRO A 100 6.80 15.95 27.56
CA PRO A 100 6.24 15.87 28.90
C PRO A 100 5.01 14.94 29.01
N HIS A 101 5.04 14.03 29.98
CA HIS A 101 3.99 13.03 30.18
C HIS A 101 2.60 13.65 30.39
N ASP A 102 2.49 14.75 31.14
CA ASP A 102 1.21 15.43 31.37
C ASP A 102 0.56 15.89 30.07
N PHE A 103 1.37 16.39 29.12
CA PHE A 103 0.88 16.79 27.82
C PHE A 103 0.51 15.58 26.95
N LEU A 104 1.33 14.51 26.95
CA LEU A 104 1.00 13.29 26.23
C LEU A 104 -0.30 12.65 26.74
N ALA A 105 -0.51 12.65 28.05
CA ALA A 105 -1.73 12.15 28.67
C ALA A 105 -2.95 12.94 28.21
N GLN A 106 -2.86 14.28 28.25
CA GLN A 106 -3.91 15.16 27.73
C GLN A 106 -4.20 14.88 26.24
N PHE A 107 -3.15 14.79 25.41
CA PHE A 107 -3.32 14.54 23.98
C PHE A 107 -3.93 13.16 23.69
N CYS A 108 -3.51 12.13 24.43
CA CYS A 108 -4.06 10.79 24.30
C CYS A 108 -5.52 10.71 24.78
N GLU A 109 -5.90 11.50 25.78
CA GLU A 109 -7.29 11.58 26.24
C GLU A 109 -8.20 12.20 25.17
N ILE A 110 -7.77 13.29 24.53
CA ILE A 110 -8.49 13.88 23.39
C ILE A 110 -8.62 12.84 22.27
N LYS A 111 -7.54 12.13 21.94
CA LYS A 111 -7.56 11.05 20.94
C LYS A 111 -8.50 9.91 21.32
N ASN A 112 -8.59 9.53 22.61
CA ASN A 112 -9.53 8.51 23.09
C ASN A 112 -10.98 8.91 22.82
N LYS A 113 -11.36 10.15 23.16
CA LYS A 113 -12.72 10.67 22.92
C LYS A 113 -13.07 10.68 21.43
N ILE A 114 -12.14 11.09 20.56
CA ILE A 114 -12.34 11.07 19.10
C ILE A 114 -12.44 9.62 18.59
N THR A 115 -11.59 8.73 19.10
CA THR A 115 -11.61 7.30 18.75
C THR A 115 -12.97 6.69 19.12
N GLU A 116 -13.47 6.97 20.33
CA GLU A 116 -14.79 6.54 20.79
C GLU A 116 -15.90 7.06 19.88
N HIS A 117 -15.89 8.37 19.58
CA HIS A 117 -16.83 8.99 18.68
C HIS A 117 -16.88 8.29 17.31
N VAL A 118 -15.73 7.95 16.71
CA VAL A 118 -15.69 7.21 15.44
C VAL A 118 -16.32 5.82 15.59
N PHE A 119 -16.01 5.08 16.65
CA PHE A 119 -16.59 3.75 16.86
C PHE A 119 -18.11 3.76 17.08
N GLU A 120 -18.65 4.85 17.62
CA GLU A 120 -20.09 4.99 17.89
C GLU A 120 -20.88 5.51 16.70
N ASN A 121 -20.29 6.38 15.88
CA ASN A 121 -21.03 7.14 14.86
C ASN A 121 -20.72 6.75 13.42
N TYR A 122 -19.62 6.03 13.17
CA TYR A 122 -19.22 5.66 11.82
C TYR A 122 -19.56 4.20 11.52
N GLN A 123 -19.90 3.93 10.25
CA GLN A 123 -20.15 2.58 9.79
C GLN A 123 -18.83 1.84 9.57
N ILE A 124 -18.70 0.64 10.12
CA ILE A 124 -17.55 -0.22 9.84
C ILE A 124 -17.59 -0.64 8.37
N PRO A 125 -16.53 -0.39 7.58
CA PRO A 125 -16.51 -0.77 6.18
C PRO A 125 -16.52 -2.30 6.03
N LYS A 126 -17.19 -2.81 4.99
CA LYS A 126 -17.34 -4.26 4.78
C LYS A 126 -15.99 -4.96 4.53
N ASN A 127 -15.02 -4.23 3.97
CA ASN A 127 -13.67 -4.70 3.70
C ASN A 127 -12.68 -4.40 4.84
N TYR A 128 -13.17 -4.10 6.05
CA TYR A 128 -12.34 -3.74 7.20
C TYR A 128 -11.18 -4.73 7.44
N GLN A 129 -11.44 -6.04 7.40
CA GLN A 129 -10.40 -7.05 7.67
C GLN A 129 -9.28 -7.02 6.63
N HIS A 130 -9.63 -6.80 5.36
CA HIS A 130 -8.66 -6.64 4.27
C HIS A 130 -7.78 -5.41 4.54
N LEU A 131 -8.40 -4.26 4.80
CA LEU A 131 -7.68 -3.02 5.09
C LEU A 131 -6.79 -3.13 6.33
N GLU A 132 -7.24 -3.84 7.37
CA GLU A 132 -6.45 -4.10 8.56
C GLU A 132 -5.19 -4.90 8.25
N ASN A 133 -5.33 -6.00 7.51
CA ASN A 133 -4.19 -6.84 7.16
C ASN A 133 -3.18 -6.07 6.29
N VAL A 134 -3.68 -5.28 5.34
CA VAL A 134 -2.85 -4.39 4.51
C VAL A 134 -2.15 -3.35 5.38
N GLN A 135 -2.85 -2.68 6.30
CA GLN A 135 -2.24 -1.68 7.18
C GLN A 135 -1.10 -2.28 8.02
N LYS A 136 -1.25 -3.51 8.52
CA LYS A 136 -0.20 -4.22 9.26
C LYS A 136 1.02 -4.50 8.39
N LEU A 137 0.83 -4.98 7.17
CA LEU A 137 1.91 -5.20 6.21
C LEU A 137 2.63 -3.89 5.86
N LEU A 138 1.89 -2.83 5.55
CA LEU A 138 2.49 -1.53 5.21
C LEU A 138 3.27 -0.94 6.39
N GLN A 139 2.80 -1.13 7.62
CA GLN A 139 3.55 -0.75 8.81
C GLN A 139 4.87 -1.55 8.91
N LYS A 140 4.86 -2.86 8.62
CA LYS A 140 6.09 -3.68 8.58
C LYS A 140 7.08 -3.14 7.55
N ILE A 141 6.62 -2.82 6.33
CA ILE A 141 7.46 -2.26 5.27
C ILE A 141 8.05 -0.90 5.67
N LYS A 142 7.27 -0.04 6.35
CA LYS A 142 7.73 1.28 6.82
C LYS A 142 8.98 1.22 7.72
N TYR A 143 9.14 0.16 8.51
CA TYR A 143 10.30 0.01 9.41
C TYR A 143 11.44 -0.83 8.82
N GLN A 144 11.35 -1.21 7.56
CA GLN A 144 12.49 -1.79 6.84
C GLN A 144 13.37 -0.65 6.33
N GLU A 145 14.63 -0.63 6.76
CA GLU A 145 15.60 0.34 6.24
C GLU A 145 15.98 0.00 4.79
N LEU A 146 15.92 1.00 3.93
CA LEU A 146 16.27 0.87 2.53
C LEU A 146 17.78 0.85 2.34
N ASN A 147 18.27 -0.16 1.62
CA ASN A 147 19.63 -0.16 1.09
C ASN A 147 19.67 0.64 -0.22
N LEU A 148 19.97 1.92 -0.12
CA LEU A 148 20.13 2.82 -1.27
C LEU A 148 21.61 3.10 -1.51
N SER A 149 22.11 2.78 -2.71
CA SER A 149 23.49 3.05 -3.13
C SER A 149 23.58 3.53 -4.57
N VAL A 150 24.51 4.44 -4.84
CA VAL A 150 24.86 4.86 -6.22
C VAL A 150 25.76 3.85 -6.94
N ASP A 151 26.12 2.74 -6.29
CA ASP A 151 26.95 1.71 -6.88
C ASP A 151 26.28 1.09 -8.12
N GLY A 152 27.07 0.93 -9.19
CA GLY A 152 26.57 0.48 -10.49
C GLY A 152 25.84 1.56 -11.32
N CYS A 153 25.74 2.81 -10.84
CA CYS A 153 25.05 3.89 -11.55
C CYS A 153 25.97 4.78 -12.40
N ARG A 154 27.18 4.33 -12.78
CA ARG A 154 28.19 5.16 -13.47
C ARG A 154 27.65 5.91 -14.69
N GLU A 155 26.84 5.26 -15.52
CA GLU A 155 26.22 5.85 -16.70
C GLU A 155 25.30 7.03 -16.35
N LEU A 156 24.47 6.88 -15.31
CA LEU A 156 23.58 7.94 -14.82
C LEU A 156 24.37 9.07 -14.15
N MET A 157 25.54 8.79 -13.59
CA MET A 157 26.38 9.79 -12.93
C MET A 157 27.12 10.73 -13.90
N THR A 158 27.11 10.44 -15.20
CA THR A 158 27.71 11.31 -16.23
C THR A 158 26.97 12.63 -16.41
N SER A 159 25.65 12.62 -16.21
CA SER A 159 24.80 13.81 -16.28
C SER A 159 24.71 14.48 -14.91
N SER A 160 25.01 15.78 -14.86
CA SER A 160 24.90 16.58 -13.63
C SER A 160 23.50 16.51 -13.02
N ILE A 161 22.45 16.49 -13.85
CA ILE A 161 21.06 16.46 -13.40
C ILE A 161 20.73 15.12 -12.72
N HIS A 162 21.06 14.01 -13.39
CA HIS A 162 20.85 12.67 -12.85
C HIS A 162 21.66 12.46 -11.57
N ARG A 163 22.94 12.84 -11.57
CA ARG A 163 23.82 12.75 -10.40
C ARG A 163 23.25 13.47 -9.17
N MET A 164 22.83 14.73 -9.31
CA MET A 164 22.25 15.49 -8.20
C MET A 164 20.99 14.82 -7.67
N LYS A 165 20.14 14.32 -8.57
CA LYS A 165 18.90 13.65 -8.16
C LYS A 165 19.14 12.32 -7.46
N LEU A 166 20.09 11.51 -7.92
CA LEU A 166 20.45 10.25 -7.25
C LEU A 166 21.04 10.51 -5.86
N GLN A 167 21.91 11.50 -5.72
CA GLN A 167 22.46 11.89 -4.41
C GLN A 167 21.37 12.40 -3.46
N GLU A 168 20.41 13.20 -3.94
CA GLU A 168 19.24 13.60 -3.17
C GLU A 168 18.45 12.38 -2.68
N LEU A 169 18.20 11.40 -3.56
CA LEU A 169 17.45 10.20 -3.21
C LEU A 169 18.18 9.34 -2.16
N VAL A 170 19.48 9.09 -2.35
CA VAL A 170 20.26 8.27 -1.43
C VAL A 170 20.46 8.96 -0.08
N ASN A 171 20.58 10.29 -0.05
CA ASN A 171 20.87 11.01 1.20
C ASN A 171 19.63 11.26 2.06
N ASN A 172 18.46 11.48 1.44
CA ASN A 172 17.29 12.01 2.14
C ASN A 172 16.25 10.95 2.52
N TYR A 173 16.33 9.73 1.96
CA TYR A 173 15.32 8.70 2.19
C TYR A 173 15.93 7.46 2.83
N ARG A 174 15.17 6.85 3.75
CA ARG A 174 15.57 5.67 4.53
C ARG A 174 14.53 4.57 4.56
N PHE A 175 13.28 4.86 4.23
CA PHE A 175 12.15 3.93 4.30
C PHE A 175 11.10 4.25 3.24
N VAL A 176 10.16 3.32 3.04
CA VAL A 176 8.94 3.54 2.26
C VAL A 176 7.74 3.58 3.20
N ASP A 177 7.05 4.71 3.24
CA ASP A 177 5.81 4.89 3.98
C ASP A 177 4.64 5.08 3.01
N TYR A 178 3.82 4.03 2.89
CA TYR A 178 2.67 4.00 1.99
C TYR A 178 1.44 4.64 2.61
N ASN A 179 0.66 5.34 1.78
CA ASN A 179 -0.66 5.80 2.09
C ASN A 179 -1.71 4.97 1.32
N MET A 180 -2.41 4.10 2.05
CA MET A 180 -3.47 3.25 1.51
C MET A 180 -4.79 3.98 1.21
N PHE A 181 -4.95 5.21 1.70
CA PHE A 181 -6.13 6.07 1.47
C PHE A 181 -5.78 7.27 0.57
N GLY A 182 -4.62 7.26 -0.07
CA GLY A 182 -4.15 8.37 -0.90
C GLY A 182 -4.85 8.47 -2.26
N THR A 183 -5.58 7.43 -2.68
CA THR A 183 -6.41 7.44 -3.89
C THR A 183 -7.80 6.90 -3.59
N VAL A 184 -8.77 7.36 -4.38
CA VAL A 184 -10.16 6.91 -4.30
C VAL A 184 -10.31 5.43 -4.72
N THR A 185 -9.46 4.95 -5.63
CA THR A 185 -9.47 3.57 -6.12
C THR A 185 -8.78 2.58 -5.17
N GLY A 186 -8.12 3.04 -4.12
CA GLY A 186 -7.38 2.17 -3.19
C GLY A 186 -5.98 1.79 -3.66
N ARG A 187 -5.51 2.35 -4.78
CA ARG A 187 -4.08 2.33 -5.12
C ARG A 187 -3.27 3.02 -4.04
N LEU A 188 -2.13 2.42 -3.69
CA LEU A 188 -1.20 3.03 -2.77
C LEU A 188 -0.65 4.33 -3.35
N THR A 189 -0.39 5.30 -2.48
CA THR A 189 0.55 6.39 -2.74
C THR A 189 1.66 6.35 -1.69
N THR A 190 2.64 7.25 -1.78
CA THR A 190 3.66 7.42 -0.74
C THR A 190 3.40 8.70 0.05
N ASN A 191 3.58 8.65 1.38
CA ASN A 191 3.53 9.85 2.22
C ASN A 191 4.67 10.82 1.90
N LYS A 192 4.55 12.06 2.37
CA LYS A 192 5.65 13.04 2.31
C LYS A 192 6.84 12.51 3.12
N GLU A 193 8.07 12.83 2.71
CA GLU A 193 9.32 12.34 3.32
C GLU A 193 9.58 10.82 3.14
N SER A 194 8.68 10.06 2.49
CA SER A 194 8.91 8.68 2.07
C SER A 194 9.72 8.59 0.78
N PHE A 195 10.52 7.52 0.61
CA PHE A 195 11.11 7.19 -0.68
C PHE A 195 9.98 7.04 -1.74
N PRO A 196 10.03 7.75 -2.87
CA PRO A 196 8.93 7.82 -3.82
C PRO A 196 8.92 6.63 -4.79
N ILE A 197 8.94 5.39 -4.29
CA ILE A 197 9.08 4.17 -5.12
C ILE A 197 8.04 4.06 -6.24
N LEU A 198 6.82 4.57 -6.01
CA LEU A 198 5.71 4.52 -6.97
C LEU A 198 5.85 5.50 -8.15
N THR A 199 6.67 6.54 -8.01
CA THR A 199 6.80 7.63 -8.99
C THR A 199 8.25 7.92 -9.41
N VAL A 200 9.23 7.29 -8.76
CA VAL A 200 10.63 7.39 -9.13
C VAL A 200 10.84 6.87 -10.55
N LYS A 201 11.65 7.57 -11.33
CA LYS A 201 11.97 7.16 -12.71
C LYS A 201 12.55 5.76 -12.73
N LYS A 202 12.18 4.98 -13.75
CA LYS A 202 12.63 3.58 -13.90
C LYS A 202 14.15 3.48 -13.81
N GLU A 203 14.91 4.32 -14.52
CA GLU A 203 16.38 4.27 -14.48
C GLU A 203 16.96 4.53 -13.07
N TYR A 204 16.28 5.30 -12.23
CA TYR A 204 16.75 5.62 -10.87
C TYR A 204 16.47 4.50 -9.89
N ARG A 205 15.60 3.54 -10.21
CA ARG A 205 15.36 2.34 -9.38
C ARG A 205 16.64 1.52 -9.20
N LYS A 206 17.65 1.71 -10.06
CA LYS A 206 18.98 1.11 -9.95
C LYS A 206 19.67 1.37 -8.61
N ILE A 207 19.33 2.45 -7.90
CA ILE A 207 19.93 2.75 -6.59
C ILE A 207 19.40 1.86 -5.46
N ALA A 208 18.21 1.27 -5.61
CA ALA A 208 17.68 0.35 -4.63
C ALA A 208 18.42 -0.98 -4.77
N LYS A 209 19.03 -1.45 -3.69
CA LYS A 209 19.77 -2.70 -3.59
C LYS A 209 19.10 -3.61 -2.55
N PRO A 210 19.16 -4.95 -2.73
CA PRO A 210 18.68 -5.86 -1.71
C PRO A 210 19.57 -5.80 -0.47
N VAL A 211 18.99 -6.09 0.70
CA VAL A 211 19.70 -6.36 1.95
C VAL A 211 20.13 -7.82 1.99
N ASN A 212 19.32 -8.73 1.43
CA ASN A 212 19.64 -10.14 1.26
C ASN A 212 20.37 -10.38 -0.08
N ASP A 213 20.07 -11.51 -0.73
CA ASP A 213 20.80 -12.00 -1.89
C ASP A 213 20.36 -11.27 -3.17
N LEU A 214 19.06 -11.16 -3.45
CA LEU A 214 18.56 -10.50 -4.66
C LEU A 214 17.13 -9.99 -4.47
N PHE A 215 16.71 -9.07 -5.34
CA PHE A 215 15.30 -8.76 -5.48
C PHE A 215 14.65 -9.78 -6.42
N ILE A 216 13.55 -10.38 -5.98
CA ILE A 216 12.61 -11.09 -6.84
C ILE A 216 11.41 -10.18 -7.06
N SER A 217 11.12 -9.86 -8.33
CA SER A 217 9.94 -9.11 -8.74
C SER A 217 8.93 -10.04 -9.39
N LEU A 218 7.68 -9.91 -8.95
CA LEU A 218 6.50 -10.60 -9.49
C LEU A 218 5.57 -9.53 -10.05
N ASP A 219 5.40 -9.51 -11.37
CA ASP A 219 4.63 -8.50 -12.08
C ASP A 219 3.51 -9.16 -12.89
N TYR A 220 2.26 -8.76 -12.66
CA TYR A 220 1.14 -9.36 -13.39
C TYR A 220 1.21 -9.03 -14.88
N ASN A 221 1.01 -10.04 -15.71
CA ASN A 221 0.90 -9.85 -17.15
C ASN A 221 -0.46 -9.20 -17.49
N GLY A 222 -0.49 -7.86 -17.58
CA GLY A 222 -1.68 -7.09 -17.95
C GLY A 222 -2.81 -7.16 -16.92
N ALA A 223 -2.50 -6.82 -15.66
CA ALA A 223 -3.39 -6.98 -14.51
C ALA A 223 -4.80 -6.40 -14.70
N GLU A 224 -4.92 -5.20 -15.28
CA GLU A 224 -6.20 -4.53 -15.53
C GLU A 224 -7.05 -5.29 -16.56
N VAL A 225 -6.42 -5.85 -17.60
CA VAL A 225 -7.11 -6.61 -18.66
C VAL A 225 -7.62 -7.94 -18.10
N ARG A 226 -6.78 -8.64 -17.34
CA ARG A 226 -7.16 -9.88 -16.64
C ARG A 226 -8.29 -9.65 -15.65
N THR A 227 -8.27 -8.52 -14.96
CA THR A 227 -9.35 -8.09 -14.06
C THR A 227 -10.65 -7.84 -14.78
N LEU A 228 -10.63 -7.21 -15.95
CA LEU A 228 -11.84 -7.10 -16.75
C LEU A 228 -12.37 -8.48 -17.15
N LEU A 229 -11.50 -9.39 -17.61
CA LEU A 229 -11.88 -10.74 -18.02
C LEU A 229 -12.52 -11.53 -16.86
N GLU A 230 -11.94 -11.46 -15.66
CA GLU A 230 -12.48 -12.05 -14.43
C GLU A 230 -13.84 -11.46 -14.07
N LEU A 231 -14.00 -10.13 -14.14
CA LEU A 231 -15.27 -9.45 -13.86
C LEU A 231 -16.36 -9.82 -14.87
N SER A 232 -15.99 -10.08 -16.13
CA SER A 232 -16.89 -10.57 -17.19
C SER A 232 -17.30 -12.04 -17.00
N GLY A 233 -16.57 -12.79 -16.16
CA GLY A 233 -16.83 -14.18 -15.82
C GLY A 233 -16.16 -15.20 -16.75
N GLU A 234 -15.15 -14.76 -17.49
CA GLU A 234 -14.43 -15.57 -18.47
C GLU A 234 -13.17 -16.22 -17.88
N PRO A 235 -12.74 -17.38 -18.41
CA PRO A 235 -11.53 -18.05 -17.95
C PRO A 235 -10.27 -17.25 -18.32
N GLN A 236 -9.25 -17.31 -17.45
CA GLN A 236 -7.97 -16.64 -17.68
C GLN A 236 -7.12 -17.43 -18.69
N PRO A 237 -6.51 -16.77 -19.70
CA PRO A 237 -5.54 -17.42 -20.57
C PRO A 237 -4.21 -17.62 -19.86
N ASP A 238 -3.50 -18.69 -20.21
CA ASP A 238 -2.19 -19.10 -19.70
C ASP A 238 -1.00 -18.43 -20.44
N ILE A 239 -1.29 -17.66 -21.49
CA ILE A 239 -0.31 -16.88 -22.26
C ILE A 239 -0.43 -15.38 -21.97
N ASP A 240 0.48 -14.58 -22.55
CA ASP A 240 0.42 -13.12 -22.49
C ASP A 240 -0.95 -12.59 -22.95
N ILE A 241 -1.62 -11.78 -22.13
CA ILE A 241 -3.01 -11.36 -22.37
C ILE A 241 -3.15 -10.45 -23.59
N HIS A 242 -2.11 -9.67 -23.91
CA HIS A 242 -2.10 -8.81 -25.09
C HIS A 242 -1.85 -9.62 -26.35
N GLN A 243 -1.02 -10.66 -26.29
CA GLN A 243 -0.88 -11.64 -27.37
C GLN A 243 -2.14 -12.47 -27.54
N TRP A 244 -2.78 -12.92 -26.46
CA TRP A 244 -4.04 -13.64 -26.53
C TRP A 244 -5.10 -12.79 -27.22
N ASN A 245 -5.21 -11.51 -26.85
CA ASN A 245 -6.15 -10.55 -27.44
C ASN A 245 -5.95 -10.30 -28.95
N THR A 246 -4.79 -10.60 -29.56
CA THR A 246 -4.62 -10.40 -31.01
C THR A 246 -5.49 -11.34 -31.84
N LEU A 247 -5.75 -12.55 -31.33
CA LEU A 247 -6.47 -13.60 -32.06
C LEU A 247 -7.99 -13.41 -32.06
N PRO A 248 -8.66 -13.15 -30.92
CA PRO A 248 -10.10 -13.09 -30.88
C PRO A 248 -10.68 -11.67 -31.06
N LEU A 249 -9.87 -10.61 -31.02
CA LEU A 249 -10.36 -9.22 -31.12
C LEU A 249 -10.14 -8.56 -32.48
N PHE A 250 -9.23 -9.06 -33.30
CA PHE A 250 -8.86 -8.40 -34.55
C PHE A 250 -8.86 -9.40 -35.70
N GLU A 251 -9.59 -9.09 -36.77
CA GLU A 251 -9.64 -9.92 -37.99
C GLU A 251 -8.30 -9.91 -38.75
N GLN A 252 -7.52 -8.85 -38.60
CA GLN A 252 -6.20 -8.69 -39.23
C GLN A 252 -5.10 -8.99 -38.21
N GLU A 253 -3.99 -9.55 -38.69
CA GLU A 253 -2.79 -9.74 -37.88
C GLU A 253 -2.29 -8.38 -37.36
N VAL A 254 -2.43 -8.17 -36.06
CA VAL A 254 -1.89 -7.00 -35.35
C VAL A 254 -0.75 -7.44 -34.45
N THR A 255 0.22 -6.55 -34.28
CA THR A 255 1.31 -6.78 -33.32
C THR A 255 0.79 -6.69 -31.88
N ARG A 256 1.48 -7.32 -30.93
CA ARG A 256 1.16 -7.24 -29.49
C ARG A 256 1.04 -5.79 -28.99
N GLU A 257 2.00 -4.93 -29.35
CA GLU A 257 2.00 -3.52 -28.90
C GLU A 257 0.84 -2.73 -29.50
N GLU A 258 0.55 -2.94 -30.77
CA GLU A 258 -0.60 -2.32 -31.43
C GLU A 258 -1.92 -2.77 -30.79
N CYS A 259 -2.08 -4.08 -30.56
CA CYS A 259 -3.23 -4.65 -29.86
C CYS A 259 -3.40 -4.02 -28.47
N LYS A 260 -2.32 -3.88 -27.71
CA LYS A 260 -2.34 -3.26 -26.37
C LYS A 260 -2.85 -1.82 -26.43
N VAL A 261 -2.31 -1.00 -27.34
CA VAL A 261 -2.71 0.41 -27.48
C VAL A 261 -4.18 0.52 -27.88
N ARG A 262 -4.62 -0.23 -28.90
CA ARG A 262 -6.02 -0.24 -29.36
C ARG A 262 -6.97 -0.71 -28.27
N PHE A 263 -6.62 -1.79 -27.56
CA PHE A 263 -7.44 -2.33 -26.48
C PHE A 263 -7.65 -1.31 -25.36
N PHE A 264 -6.61 -0.62 -24.89
CA PHE A 264 -6.76 0.37 -23.83
C PHE A 264 -7.51 1.62 -24.27
N ALA A 265 -7.37 2.03 -25.55
CA ALA A 265 -8.17 3.10 -26.12
C ALA A 265 -9.67 2.74 -26.11
N TRP A 266 -10.02 1.52 -26.53
CA TRP A 266 -11.38 1.00 -26.45
C TRP A 266 -11.87 0.87 -25.00
N LEU A 267 -11.08 0.26 -24.12
CA LEU A 267 -11.47 -0.03 -22.74
C LEU A 267 -11.88 1.24 -21.98
N TYR A 268 -11.11 2.32 -22.15
CA TYR A 268 -11.32 3.58 -21.41
C TYR A 268 -12.11 4.63 -22.17
N ASN A 269 -12.60 4.31 -23.36
CA ASN A 269 -13.61 5.08 -24.06
C ASN A 269 -14.98 4.39 -23.93
N PRO A 270 -15.91 4.90 -23.08
CA PRO A 270 -17.23 4.31 -22.90
C PRO A 270 -18.08 4.28 -24.18
N GLU A 271 -17.78 5.15 -25.15
CA GLU A 271 -18.52 5.28 -26.41
C GLU A 271 -17.88 4.51 -27.57
N SER A 272 -16.73 3.86 -27.36
CA SER A 272 -16.03 3.13 -28.41
C SER A 272 -16.69 1.77 -28.67
N ASP A 273 -17.04 1.56 -29.94
CA ASP A 273 -17.49 0.32 -30.57
C ASP A 273 -16.40 -0.35 -31.42
N ASP A 274 -15.14 0.13 -31.32
CA ASP A 274 -14.01 -0.32 -32.13
C ASP A 274 -13.66 -1.81 -31.96
N ILE A 275 -14.14 -2.43 -30.88
CA ILE A 275 -13.91 -3.84 -30.57
C ILE A 275 -15.26 -4.49 -30.24
N GLU A 276 -15.67 -5.41 -31.10
CA GLU A 276 -16.78 -6.33 -30.86
C GLU A 276 -16.24 -7.63 -30.24
N THR A 277 -16.76 -8.00 -29.07
CA THR A 277 -16.27 -9.17 -28.33
C THR A 277 -17.37 -9.76 -27.47
N THR A 278 -17.36 -11.09 -27.34
CA THR A 278 -18.26 -11.84 -26.45
C THR A 278 -17.68 -12.07 -25.06
N PHE A 279 -16.39 -11.82 -24.86
CA PHE A 279 -15.66 -12.12 -23.62
C PHE A 279 -15.38 -10.88 -22.77
N TYR A 280 -15.35 -9.68 -23.35
CA TYR A 280 -15.26 -8.42 -22.58
C TYR A 280 -16.56 -7.63 -22.67
N ASP A 281 -17.53 -7.96 -21.82
CA ASP A 281 -18.82 -7.28 -21.76
C ASP A 281 -18.79 -6.14 -20.72
N LYS A 282 -18.51 -4.91 -21.18
CA LYS A 282 -18.46 -3.71 -20.32
C LYS A 282 -19.80 -3.42 -19.65
N GLU A 283 -20.90 -3.59 -20.39
CA GLU A 283 -22.26 -3.26 -19.92
C GLU A 283 -22.68 -4.21 -18.82
N LYS A 284 -22.57 -5.53 -19.04
CA LYS A 284 -22.87 -6.55 -18.04
C LYS A 284 -22.02 -6.41 -16.77
N VAL A 285 -20.74 -6.03 -16.91
CA VAL A 285 -19.88 -5.73 -15.76
C VAL A 285 -20.42 -4.53 -14.98
N LEU A 286 -20.76 -3.43 -15.67
CA LEU A 286 -21.31 -2.25 -15.02
C LEU A 286 -22.69 -2.49 -14.39
N ASP A 287 -23.58 -3.23 -15.05
CA ASP A 287 -24.91 -3.58 -14.50
C ASP A 287 -24.79 -4.34 -13.17
N LYS A 288 -23.76 -5.18 -13.03
CA LYS A 288 -23.51 -5.94 -11.82
C LYS A 288 -22.88 -5.12 -10.70
N TYR A 289 -21.90 -4.27 -11.05
CA TYR A 289 -21.01 -3.66 -10.05
C TYR A 289 -21.28 -2.16 -9.81
N TYR A 290 -21.92 -1.45 -10.74
CA TYR A 290 -22.25 -0.03 -10.66
C TYR A 290 -23.73 0.18 -10.37
N ILE A 291 -24.04 0.50 -9.10
CA ILE A 291 -25.42 0.59 -8.59
C ILE A 291 -25.61 1.96 -7.94
N ASN A 292 -26.60 2.73 -8.42
CA ASN A 292 -27.01 4.02 -7.84
C ASN A 292 -25.87 5.05 -7.64
N GLY A 293 -24.95 5.16 -8.60
CA GLY A 293 -23.82 6.10 -8.51
C GLY A 293 -22.62 5.59 -7.71
N TYR A 294 -22.58 4.29 -7.40
CA TYR A 294 -21.49 3.65 -6.67
C TYR A 294 -21.01 2.40 -7.38
N ILE A 295 -19.69 2.21 -7.47
CA ILE A 295 -19.13 0.88 -7.72
C ILE A 295 -19.01 0.12 -6.41
N ASN A 296 -19.28 -1.18 -6.45
CA ASN A 296 -19.09 -2.12 -5.35
C ASN A 296 -18.13 -3.20 -5.84
N THR A 297 -16.86 -3.18 -5.43
CA THR A 297 -15.87 -4.13 -5.92
C THR A 297 -16.09 -5.53 -5.35
N PRO A 298 -15.55 -6.60 -5.97
CA PRO A 298 -15.53 -7.95 -5.38
C PRO A 298 -14.91 -7.99 -3.97
N TYR A 299 -13.99 -7.07 -3.68
CA TYR A 299 -13.35 -6.90 -2.37
C TYR A 299 -14.18 -6.06 -1.39
N ASN A 300 -15.48 -5.86 -1.65
CA ASN A 300 -16.42 -5.12 -0.82
C ASN A 300 -16.08 -3.63 -0.60
N ARG A 301 -15.27 -3.03 -1.47
CA ARG A 301 -15.05 -1.58 -1.45
C ARG A 301 -16.21 -0.89 -2.16
N LYS A 302 -16.73 0.18 -1.56
CA LYS A 302 -17.80 0.99 -2.13
C LYS A 302 -17.26 2.37 -2.48
N ILE A 303 -17.33 2.77 -3.74
CA ILE A 303 -16.77 4.04 -4.21
C ILE A 303 -17.85 4.82 -4.97
N LYS A 304 -18.09 6.07 -4.56
CA LYS A 304 -18.97 7.00 -5.29
C LYS A 304 -18.26 7.46 -6.56
N VAL A 305 -18.89 7.30 -7.71
CA VAL A 305 -18.26 7.63 -9.00
C VAL A 305 -19.31 7.97 -10.05
N GLU A 306 -18.96 8.83 -10.99
CA GLU A 306 -19.80 9.13 -12.16
C GLU A 306 -19.78 7.98 -13.19
N PRO A 307 -20.85 7.77 -13.98
CA PRO A 307 -20.94 6.63 -14.90
C PRO A 307 -19.72 6.49 -15.83
N ARG A 308 -19.25 7.61 -16.39
CA ARG A 308 -18.12 7.66 -17.34
C ARG A 308 -16.81 7.08 -16.76
N LYS A 309 -16.62 7.13 -15.44
CA LYS A 309 -15.41 6.64 -14.75
C LYS A 309 -15.61 5.30 -14.06
N ALA A 310 -16.85 4.80 -14.00
CA ALA A 310 -17.21 3.64 -13.19
C ALA A 310 -16.38 2.40 -13.56
N LEU A 311 -16.28 2.08 -14.84
CA LEU A 311 -15.55 0.89 -15.30
C LEU A 311 -14.06 0.98 -14.96
N ASN A 312 -13.43 2.13 -15.25
CA ASN A 312 -12.03 2.36 -14.94
C ASN A 312 -11.78 2.23 -13.42
N TYR A 313 -12.57 2.88 -12.59
CA TYR A 313 -12.41 2.81 -11.13
C TYR A 313 -12.63 1.40 -10.60
N LEU A 314 -13.60 0.65 -11.16
CA LEU A 314 -13.84 -0.74 -10.79
C LEU A 314 -12.64 -1.62 -11.08
N ILE A 315 -12.08 -1.53 -12.29
CA ILE A 315 -10.91 -2.32 -12.70
C ILE A 315 -9.69 -1.94 -11.86
N GLN A 316 -9.38 -0.66 -11.74
CA GLN A 316 -8.21 -0.19 -10.97
C GLN A 316 -8.31 -0.58 -9.50
N SER A 317 -9.50 -0.46 -8.91
CA SER A 317 -9.71 -0.77 -7.51
C SER A 317 -9.67 -2.25 -7.23
N THR A 318 -10.29 -3.07 -8.09
CA THR A 318 -10.24 -4.53 -7.97
C THR A 318 -8.81 -5.05 -8.15
N THR A 319 -8.07 -4.48 -9.11
CA THR A 319 -6.64 -4.82 -9.32
C THR A 319 -5.80 -4.48 -8.09
N ALA A 320 -5.96 -3.27 -7.54
CA ALA A 320 -5.22 -2.83 -6.36
C ALA A 320 -5.51 -3.71 -5.14
N ASP A 321 -6.79 -3.99 -4.85
CA ASP A 321 -7.15 -4.83 -3.71
C ASP A 321 -6.65 -6.28 -3.90
N ARG A 322 -6.63 -6.81 -5.14
CA ARG A 322 -6.03 -8.13 -5.45
C ARG A 322 -4.54 -8.17 -5.11
N VAL A 323 -3.76 -7.23 -5.62
CA VAL A 323 -2.30 -7.17 -5.38
C VAL A 323 -2.01 -7.06 -3.89
N LEU A 324 -2.76 -6.22 -3.17
CA LEU A 324 -2.61 -6.04 -1.73
C LEU A 324 -3.01 -7.30 -0.94
N GLU A 325 -4.04 -8.02 -1.37
CA GLU A 325 -4.41 -9.29 -0.75
C GLU A 325 -3.30 -10.34 -0.96
N LYS A 326 -2.73 -10.41 -2.16
CA LYS A 326 -1.60 -11.32 -2.45
C LYS A 326 -0.37 -10.97 -1.65
N ALA A 327 -0.03 -9.69 -1.55
CA ALA A 327 1.07 -9.22 -0.72
C ALA A 327 0.89 -9.66 0.75
N VAL A 328 -0.33 -9.54 1.31
CA VAL A 328 -0.63 -10.02 2.67
C VAL A 328 -0.47 -11.53 2.81
N LYS A 329 -0.94 -12.31 1.83
CA LYS A 329 -0.83 -13.78 1.87
C LYS A 329 0.63 -14.22 1.74
N ILE A 330 1.41 -13.56 0.89
CA ILE A 330 2.85 -13.81 0.72
C ILE A 330 3.63 -13.40 1.97
N ASP A 331 3.29 -12.28 2.62
CA ASP A 331 3.93 -11.89 3.88
C ASP A 331 3.78 -12.98 4.96
N LYS A 332 2.61 -13.62 5.03
CA LYS A 332 2.36 -14.77 5.93
C LYS A 332 3.19 -15.99 5.55
N ILE A 333 3.43 -16.24 4.26
CA ILE A 333 4.31 -17.33 3.81
C ILE A 333 5.76 -17.08 4.26
N LEU A 334 6.16 -15.81 4.31
CA LEU A 334 7.48 -15.34 4.70
C LEU A 334 7.65 -15.15 6.22
N GLU A 335 6.63 -15.42 7.05
CA GLU A 335 6.77 -15.31 8.50
C GLU A 335 7.85 -16.25 9.04
N GLY A 336 8.77 -15.70 9.83
CA GLY A 336 9.91 -16.42 10.41
C GLY A 336 11.04 -16.71 9.41
N ARG A 337 10.98 -16.14 8.20
CA ARG A 337 11.99 -16.30 7.14
C ARG A 337 12.88 -15.05 7.03
N LYS A 338 13.98 -15.17 6.28
CA LYS A 338 14.90 -14.04 6.03
C LYS A 338 14.39 -13.11 4.93
N SER A 339 13.69 -13.69 3.96
CA SER A 339 13.09 -12.96 2.87
C SER A 339 11.90 -12.13 3.35
N PHE A 340 11.71 -10.95 2.78
CA PHE A 340 10.59 -10.07 3.13
C PHE A 340 10.12 -9.27 1.92
N ILE A 341 8.87 -8.83 1.94
CA ILE A 341 8.35 -7.91 0.93
C ILE A 341 9.02 -6.54 1.14
N SER A 342 9.74 -6.07 0.12
CA SER A 342 10.43 -4.77 0.15
C SER A 342 9.60 -3.67 -0.49
N PHE A 343 8.87 -3.97 -1.57
CA PHE A 343 8.08 -2.98 -2.30
C PHE A 343 6.79 -3.57 -2.87
N ILE A 344 5.75 -2.74 -2.88
CA ILE A 344 4.53 -2.94 -3.66
C ILE A 344 4.47 -1.77 -4.66
N ILE A 345 4.54 -2.06 -5.96
CA ILE A 345 4.64 -1.07 -7.03
C ILE A 345 3.50 -1.27 -8.02
N HIS A 346 2.35 -0.64 -7.76
CA HIS A 346 1.13 -0.82 -8.56
C HIS A 346 0.70 -2.29 -8.58
N ASP A 347 0.91 -3.00 -9.68
CA ASP A 347 0.64 -4.42 -9.92
C ASP A 347 1.86 -5.35 -9.76
N GLU A 348 3.00 -4.78 -9.36
CA GLU A 348 4.26 -5.49 -9.10
C GLU A 348 4.49 -5.67 -7.58
N LEU A 349 4.92 -6.86 -7.17
CA LEU A 349 5.38 -7.17 -5.82
C LEU A 349 6.87 -7.51 -5.84
N VAL A 350 7.65 -6.81 -5.03
CA VAL A 350 9.10 -7.06 -4.91
C VAL A 350 9.43 -7.63 -3.53
N ILE A 351 10.14 -8.75 -3.55
CA ILE A 351 10.65 -9.45 -2.38
C ILE A 351 12.17 -9.24 -2.33
N ASP A 352 12.68 -8.80 -1.19
CA ASP A 352 14.10 -8.87 -0.84
C ASP A 352 14.38 -10.31 -0.39
N TYR A 353 14.89 -11.11 -1.31
CA TYR A 353 14.95 -12.56 -1.22
C TYR A 353 16.32 -13.04 -0.72
N SER A 354 16.28 -14.02 0.18
CA SER A 354 17.47 -14.78 0.60
C SER A 354 17.44 -16.19 0.01
N ASP A 355 18.60 -16.66 -0.46
CA ASP A 355 18.79 -18.00 -1.03
C ASP A 355 18.47 -19.13 -0.03
N GLU A 356 18.46 -18.83 1.27
CA GLU A 356 18.02 -19.76 2.32
C GLU A 356 16.52 -20.09 2.25
N ASP A 357 15.71 -19.26 1.61
CA ASP A 357 14.26 -19.41 1.47
C ASP A 357 13.85 -19.92 0.07
N ARG A 358 14.78 -20.56 -0.64
CA ARG A 358 14.54 -21.11 -1.99
C ARG A 358 13.36 -22.08 -2.05
N ASP A 359 13.08 -22.78 -0.96
CA ASP A 359 11.94 -23.68 -0.83
C ASP A 359 10.59 -22.97 -1.03
N LEU A 360 10.53 -21.65 -0.89
CA LEU A 360 9.29 -20.88 -0.95
C LEU A 360 8.99 -20.27 -2.33
N ILE A 361 9.97 -20.17 -3.24
CA ILE A 361 9.79 -19.42 -4.50
C ILE A 361 8.57 -19.91 -5.30
N GLN A 362 8.44 -21.22 -5.51
CA GLN A 362 7.31 -21.77 -6.28
C GLN A 362 5.96 -21.49 -5.60
N LYS A 363 5.93 -21.58 -4.26
CA LYS A 363 4.73 -21.30 -3.48
C LYS A 363 4.35 -19.82 -3.55
N ILE A 364 5.33 -18.93 -3.49
CA ILE A 364 5.15 -17.48 -3.60
C ILE A 364 4.63 -17.13 -5.00
N LYS A 365 5.25 -17.65 -6.07
CA LYS A 365 4.80 -17.43 -7.45
C LYS A 365 3.37 -17.91 -7.64
N SER A 366 3.06 -19.14 -7.21
CA SER A 366 1.70 -19.69 -7.31
C SER A 366 0.66 -18.87 -6.54
N GLU A 367 1.00 -18.39 -5.34
CA GLU A 367 0.09 -17.53 -4.56
C GLU A 367 -0.11 -16.16 -5.22
N PHE A 368 0.94 -15.60 -5.81
CA PHE A 368 0.84 -14.33 -6.52
C PHE A 368 0.02 -14.47 -7.81
N GLU A 369 0.27 -15.48 -8.62
CA GLU A 369 -0.46 -15.71 -9.88
C GLU A 369 -1.96 -15.87 -9.62
N ASP A 370 -2.35 -16.87 -8.83
CA ASP A 370 -3.76 -17.17 -8.52
C ASP A 370 -4.67 -17.14 -9.77
N GLY A 371 -4.19 -17.76 -10.85
CA GLY A 371 -4.85 -17.79 -12.16
C GLY A 371 -4.53 -16.61 -13.09
N TYR A 372 -3.86 -15.57 -12.61
CA TYR A 372 -3.31 -14.51 -13.44
C TYR A 372 -1.84 -14.82 -13.73
N LEU A 373 -1.49 -14.97 -15.01
CA LEU A 373 -0.10 -15.10 -15.40
C LEU A 373 0.72 -13.92 -14.85
N CYS A 374 1.86 -14.22 -14.25
CA CYS A 374 2.82 -13.21 -13.80
C CYS A 374 4.18 -13.46 -14.46
N ASN A 375 4.92 -12.39 -14.69
CA ASN A 375 6.32 -12.45 -15.03
C ASN A 375 7.12 -12.42 -13.73
N MET A 376 8.12 -13.28 -13.62
CA MET A 376 9.02 -13.31 -12.49
C MET A 376 10.44 -12.97 -12.93
N SER A 377 11.06 -12.01 -12.28
CA SER A 377 12.42 -11.57 -12.60
C SER A 377 13.25 -11.37 -11.34
N GLY A 378 14.57 -11.47 -11.47
CA GLY A 378 15.52 -11.44 -10.38
C GLY A 378 16.72 -10.55 -10.68
N GLY A 379 17.22 -9.83 -9.67
CA GLY A 379 18.41 -9.00 -9.88
C GLY A 379 18.99 -8.37 -8.62
N LYS A 380 20.17 -7.78 -8.75
CA LYS A 380 20.87 -7.08 -7.67
C LYS A 380 20.46 -5.60 -7.52
N ASP A 381 19.54 -5.13 -8.36
CA ASP A 381 18.83 -3.87 -8.21
C ASP A 381 17.48 -3.90 -8.93
N LEU A 382 16.59 -2.97 -8.57
CA LEU A 382 15.23 -2.89 -9.13
C LEU A 382 15.16 -2.45 -10.61
N PHE A 383 16.29 -2.12 -11.24
CA PHE A 383 16.32 -1.70 -12.64
C PHE A 383 16.79 -2.83 -13.56
N SER A 384 17.78 -3.58 -13.09
CA SER A 384 18.50 -4.61 -13.85
C SER A 384 18.02 -5.99 -13.39
N LEU A 385 16.76 -6.29 -13.68
CA LEU A 385 16.12 -7.58 -13.37
C LEU A 385 16.12 -8.45 -14.63
N ASP A 386 16.58 -9.69 -14.48
CA ASP A 386 16.58 -10.70 -15.53
C ASP A 386 15.44 -11.70 -15.30
N GLU A 387 14.82 -12.18 -16.37
CA GLU A 387 13.73 -13.16 -16.27
C GLU A 387 14.21 -14.46 -15.62
N LEU A 388 13.39 -15.02 -14.72
CA LEU A 388 13.69 -16.26 -14.01
C LEU A 388 12.81 -17.39 -14.54
N ASP A 389 13.43 -18.36 -15.22
CA ASP A 389 12.78 -19.60 -15.62
C ASP A 389 12.67 -20.56 -14.42
N ILE A 390 11.52 -20.55 -13.73
CA ILE A 390 11.21 -21.40 -12.57
C ILE A 390 9.86 -22.07 -12.71
#